data_AF-A0A2A9GQU7-F1
#
_entry.id   AF-A0A2A9GQU7-F1
#
_cell.length_a   1.000
_cell.length_b   1.000
_cell.length_c   1.000
_cell.angle_alpha   90.00
_cell.angle_beta   90.00
_cell.angle_gamma   90.00
#
_symmetry.space_group_name_H-M   'P 1'
#
loop_
_entity.id
_entity.type
_entity.pdbx_description
1 polymer ?
#
loop_
_entity_poly.entity_id
_entity_poly.type
_entity_poly.pdbx_seq_one_letter_code
_entity_poly.pdbx_strand_id
1 'polypeptide(L)' 'MFEFTVGEGVTWRIEPMGDHASRISARVWATFPAGLLGWAVEWIFVHLLNGIERDREHARVELRHLKRIIETPLS' A
#
# COMPACT_ATOMS: atom_id res chain seq x y z
N MET A 1 18.51 -14.24 20.03
CA MET A 1 18.15 -13.29 18.96
C MET A 1 16.76 -13.70 18.50
N PHE A 2 15.73 -12.92 18.81
CA PHE A 2 14.37 -13.25 18.40
C PHE A 2 14.20 -12.82 16.95
N GLU A 3 14.15 -13.78 16.04
CA GLU A 3 13.82 -13.55 14.64
C GLU A 3 12.31 -13.29 14.57
N PHE A 4 11.91 -12.18 13.96
CA PHE A 4 10.51 -11.87 13.76
C PHE A 4 10.28 -11.46 12.32
N THR A 5 9.23 -12.00 11.73
CA THR A 5 8.85 -11.72 10.34
C THR A 5 7.74 -10.69 10.34
N VAL A 6 7.97 -9.59 9.64
CA VAL A 6 6.91 -8.65 9.27
C VAL A 6 6.42 -9.06 7.89
N GLY A 7 5.12 -9.29 7.75
CA GLY A 7 4.50 -9.45 6.45
C GLY A 7 4.08 -8.09 5.93
N GLU A 8 4.53 -7.69 4.76
CA GLU A 8 4.10 -6.45 4.10
C GLU A 8 3.61 -6.77 2.69
N GLY A 9 2.65 -5.99 2.19
CA GLY A 9 2.13 -6.20 0.86
C GLY A 9 1.10 -5.18 0.41
N VAL A 10 0.69 -5.32 -0.84
CA VAL A 10 -0.34 -4.49 -1.46
C VAL A 10 -1.37 -5.39 -2.13
N THR A 11 -2.63 -5.22 -1.77
CA THR A 11 -3.75 -5.85 -2.48
C THR A 11 -4.30 -4.86 -3.48
N TRP A 12 -4.27 -5.24 -4.76
CA TRP A 12 -4.82 -4.46 -5.86
C TRP A 12 -6.25 -4.92 -6.17
N ARG A 13 -7.12 -3.98 -6.53
CA ARG A 13 -8.49 -4.26 -6.95
C ARG A 13 -8.82 -3.41 -8.16
N ILE A 14 -9.38 -4.06 -9.19
CA ILE A 14 -9.84 -3.42 -10.42
C ILE A 14 -11.35 -3.68 -10.51
N GLU A 15 -12.12 -2.62 -10.65
CA GLU A 15 -13.58 -2.68 -10.74
C GLU A 15 -14.06 -1.91 -11.96
N PRO A 16 -15.05 -2.40 -12.71
CA PRO A 16 -15.64 -1.63 -13.80
C PRO A 16 -16.33 -0.37 -13.24
N MET A 17 -16.18 0.74 -13.95
CA MET A 17 -16.90 1.99 -13.75
C MET A 17 -17.60 2.36 -15.07
N GLY A 18 -18.77 1.78 -15.31
CA GLY A 18 -19.46 1.92 -16.59
C GLY A 18 -18.75 1.18 -17.74
N ASP A 19 -19.08 1.54 -18.97
CA ASP A 19 -18.75 0.72 -20.15
C ASP A 19 -17.29 0.83 -20.60
N HIS A 20 -16.60 1.92 -20.26
CA HIS A 20 -15.27 2.24 -20.77
C HIS A 20 -14.28 2.74 -19.72
N ALA A 21 -14.60 2.61 -18.43
CA ALA A 21 -13.68 2.97 -17.36
C ALA A 21 -13.56 1.86 -16.33
N SER A 22 -12.42 1.83 -15.65
CA SER A 22 -12.20 0.97 -14.50
C SER A 22 -11.60 1.79 -13.36
N ARG A 23 -12.04 1.49 -12.14
CA ARG A 23 -11.40 1.98 -10.92
C ARG A 23 -10.33 0.98 -10.51
N ILE A 24 -9.09 1.44 -10.47
CA ILE A 24 -7.99 0.71 -9.85
C ILE A 24 -7.79 1.29 -8.45
N SER A 25 -7.70 0.41 -7.46
CA SER A 25 -7.41 0.78 -6.07
C SER A 25 -6.32 -0.14 -5.51
N ALA A 26 -5.53 0.41 -4.59
CA ALA A 26 -4.47 -0.29 -3.89
C ALA A 26 -4.71 -0.20 -2.39
N ARG A 27 -4.64 -1.34 -1.70
CA ARG A 27 -4.67 -1.42 -0.23
C ARG A 27 -3.33 -1.96 0.25
N VAL A 28 -2.52 -1.07 0.81
CA VAL A 28 -1.29 -1.42 1.51
C VAL A 28 -1.65 -2.03 2.87
N TRP A 29 -0.96 -3.10 3.25
CA TRP A 29 -1.14 -3.76 4.54
C TRP A 29 0.20 -4.25 5.09
N ALA A 30 0.28 -4.33 6.41
CA ALA A 30 1.36 -4.96 7.13
C ALA A 30 0.79 -5.82 8.26
N THR A 31 1.41 -6.97 8.52
CA THR A 31 1.09 -7.86 9.64
C THR A 31 2.32 -7.96 10.54
N PHE A 32 2.12 -7.62 11.81
CA PHE A 32 3.16 -7.68 12.82
C PHE A 32 3.00 -8.95 13.69
N PRO A 33 4.10 -9.52 14.21
CA PRO A 33 4.04 -10.70 15.06
C PRO A 33 3.31 -10.40 16.39
N ALA A 34 2.72 -11.42 17.01
CA ALA A 34 2.04 -11.25 18.29
C ALA A 34 3.02 -10.99 19.45
N GLY A 35 2.59 -10.19 20.42
CA GLY A 35 3.33 -9.92 21.67
C GLY A 35 3.88 -8.49 21.77
N LEU A 36 4.53 -8.21 22.90
CA LEU A 36 4.97 -6.85 23.27
C LEU A 36 5.95 -6.21 22.26
N LEU A 37 6.80 -7.03 21.62
CA LEU A 37 7.70 -6.56 20.57
C LEU A 37 6.96 -6.19 19.28
N GLY A 38 5.97 -6.98 18.87
CA GLY A 38 5.12 -6.64 17.72
C GLY A 38 4.34 -5.36 17.94
N TRP A 39 3.87 -5.14 19.17
CA TRP A 39 3.19 -3.90 19.54
C TRP A 39 4.10 -2.67 19.47
N ALA A 40 5.37 -2.81 19.91
CA ALA A 40 6.36 -1.73 19.79
C ALA A 40 6.73 -1.44 18.33
N VAL A 41 6.89 -2.47 17.50
CA VAL A 41 7.19 -2.33 16.06
C VAL A 41 6.02 -1.70 15.32
N GLU A 42 4.78 -2.15 15.59
CA GLU A 42 3.56 -1.53 15.05
C GLU A 42 3.50 -0.06 15.44
N TRP A 43 3.74 0.26 16.71
CA TRP A 43 3.71 1.64 17.20
C TRP A 43 4.75 2.53 16.50
N ILE A 44 5.98 2.02 16.32
CA ILE A 44 7.05 2.72 15.58
C ILE A 44 6.67 2.91 14.11
N PHE A 45 6.09 1.89 13.46
CA PHE A 45 5.69 1.98 12.05
C PHE A 45 4.57 3.02 11.84
N VAL A 46 3.61 3.07 12.77
CA VAL A 46 2.51 4.03 12.76
C VAL A 46 2.98 5.45 13.10
N HIS A 47 3.78 5.61 14.16
CA HIS A 47 4.08 6.93 14.74
C HIS A 47 5.42 7.54 14.29
N LEU A 48 6.47 6.72 14.11
CA LEU A 48 7.83 7.24 13.84
C LEU A 48 8.05 7.53 12.35
N LEU A 49 7.33 6.84 11.46
CA LEU A 49 7.50 6.99 10.01
C LEU A 49 6.48 7.93 9.35
N ASN A 50 5.46 8.42 10.08
CA ASN A 50 4.24 8.94 9.42
C ASN A 50 3.76 7.97 8.31
N GLY A 51 4.06 6.67 8.49
CA GLY A 51 4.23 5.72 7.40
C GLY A 51 2.94 5.52 6.64
N ILE A 52 1.81 5.54 7.34
CA ILE A 52 0.49 5.37 6.73
C ILE A 52 0.15 6.53 5.77
N GLU A 53 0.42 7.78 6.15
CA GLU A 53 0.10 8.94 5.30
C GLU A 53 1.08 9.00 4.12
N ARG A 54 2.36 8.78 4.38
CA ARG A 54 3.42 8.78 3.37
C ARG A 54 3.28 7.62 2.38
N ASP A 55 2.93 6.42 2.85
CA ASP A 55 2.65 5.26 2.00
C ASP A 55 1.37 5.46 1.20
N ARG A 56 0.35 6.12 1.77
CA ARG A 56 -0.84 6.51 1.02
C ARG A 56 -0.50 7.52 -0.07
N GLU A 57 0.35 8.49 0.21
CA GLU A 57 0.82 9.43 -0.80
C GLU A 57 1.62 8.72 -1.89
N HIS A 58 2.53 7.81 -1.52
CA HIS A 58 3.29 6.99 -2.45
C HIS A 58 2.39 6.15 -3.34
N ALA A 59 1.45 5.40 -2.75
CA ALA A 59 0.47 4.60 -3.50
C ALA A 59 -0.39 5.46 -4.42
N ARG A 60 -0.73 6.71 -4.02
CA ARG A 60 -1.42 7.66 -4.91
C ARG A 60 -0.54 8.12 -6.07
N VAL A 61 0.76 8.34 -5.85
CA VAL A 61 1.72 8.65 -6.92
C VAL A 61 1.81 7.50 -7.92
N GLU A 62 1.94 6.26 -7.43
CA GLU A 62 1.98 5.06 -8.27
C GLU A 62 0.69 4.86 -9.06
N LEU A 63 -0.48 5.01 -8.43
CA LEU A 63 -1.77 4.92 -9.13
C LEU A 63 -1.91 5.98 -10.22
N ARG A 64 -1.44 7.22 -9.98
CA ARG A 64 -1.42 8.27 -11.02
C ARG A 64 -0.45 7.93 -12.15
N HIS A 65 0.70 7.35 -11.83
CA HIS A 65 1.67 6.92 -12.82
C HIS A 65 1.11 5.79 -13.70
N LEU A 66 0.51 4.76 -13.10
CA LEU A 66 -0.17 3.68 -13.79
C LEU A 66 -1.30 4.19 -14.69
N LYS A 67 -2.14 5.09 -14.17
CA LYS A 67 -3.20 5.73 -14.97
C LYS A 67 -2.62 6.41 -16.21
N ARG A 68 -1.53 7.18 -16.05
CA ARG A 68 -0.86 7.86 -17.17
C ARG A 68 -0.37 6.85 -18.23
N ILE A 69 0.27 5.76 -17.82
CA ILE A 69 0.79 4.74 -18.75
C ILE A 69 -0.35 4.05 -19.50
N ILE A 70 -1.44 3.70 -18.80
CA ILE A 70 -2.56 2.97 -19.39
C ILE A 70 -3.36 3.87 -20.35
N GLU A 71 -3.61 5.13 -19.98
CA GLU A 71 -4.41 6.06 -20.78
C GLU A 71 -3.62 6.77 -21.88
N THR A 72 -2.29 6.83 -21.73
CA THR A 72 -1.38 7.33 -22.77
C THR A 72 -0.24 6.34 -22.92
N PRO A 73 -0.49 5.21 -23.61
CA PRO A 73 0.56 4.24 -23.89
C PRO A 73 1.69 4.94 -24.65
N LEU A 74 2.92 4.78 -24.18
CA LEU A 74 4.09 5.17 -24.99
C LEU A 74 4.04 4.32 -26.26
N SER A 75 3.79 4.98 -27.38
CA SER A 75 3.78 4.42 -28.74
C SER A 75 5.12 3.83 -29.14
#